data_AF-A0A0L0GG72-F1
#
_entry.id   AF-A0A0L0GG72-F1
#
_cell.length_a   1.000
_cell.length_b   1.000
_cell.length_c   1.000
_cell.angle_alpha   90.00
_cell.angle_beta   90.00
_cell.angle_gamma   90.00
#
_symmetry.space_group_name_H-M   'P 1'
#
loop_
_entity.id
_entity.type
_entity.pdbx_description
1 polymer ?
#
loop_
_entity_poly.entity_id
_entity_poly.type
_entity_poly.pdbx_seq_one_letter_code
_entity_poly.pdbx_strand_id
1 'polypeptide(L)'
;MFVTDKKRRCGSFLNGQLVGNRIAKDTMGMVQFLEISKHFGTFLAQEKPTTTGLEGYSMSNSHMSYLIGEHMGILKYHLHQLDIEYTSYSPKSVKLTGTGFGRAEKEDMVIAFTKETGINLSDVFNTRGTTVSPINDIVDAYYVCKHHVGMTILKQQELAEAQSTSGLDGFKEDVE
;
A
#
# COMPACT_ATOMS: atom_id res chain seq x y z
N MET A 1 7.39 3.13 -5.64
CA MET A 1 7.51 4.52 -6.13
C MET A 1 6.94 5.47 -5.08
N PHE A 2 7.47 6.70 -4.97
CA PHE A 2 6.79 7.83 -4.33
C PHE A 2 6.91 9.10 -5.19
N VAL A 3 6.07 10.10 -4.92
CA VAL A 3 6.09 11.41 -5.58
C VAL A 3 6.57 12.50 -4.61
N THR A 4 7.29 13.51 -5.11
CA THR A 4 7.81 14.59 -4.27
C THR A 4 8.08 15.86 -5.06
N ASP A 5 7.87 17.01 -4.44
CA ASP A 5 8.27 18.33 -4.96
C ASP A 5 9.75 18.65 -4.69
N LYS A 6 10.41 17.87 -3.83
CA LYS A 6 11.81 18.09 -3.42
C LYS A 6 12.76 17.40 -4.38
N LYS A 7 13.49 18.19 -5.17
CA LYS A 7 14.50 17.69 -6.13
C LYS A 7 15.50 16.69 -5.53
N ARG A 8 15.95 16.93 -4.29
CA ARG A 8 16.90 16.04 -3.59
C ARG A 8 16.36 14.64 -3.26
N ARG A 9 15.05 14.43 -3.39
CA ARG A 9 14.36 13.16 -3.14
C ARG A 9 13.89 12.50 -4.44
N CYS A 10 14.34 13.00 -5.58
CA CYS A 10 14.05 12.40 -6.88
C CYS A 10 15.18 11.45 -7.31
N GLY A 11 14.85 10.44 -8.09
CA GLY A 11 15.80 9.46 -8.61
C GLY A 11 15.68 8.09 -7.95
N SER A 12 16.71 7.26 -8.16
CA SER A 12 16.79 5.89 -7.66
C SER A 12 17.52 5.85 -6.33
N PHE A 13 16.92 5.19 -5.35
CA PHE A 13 17.46 4.91 -4.03
C PHE A 13 17.45 3.39 -3.82
N LEU A 14 18.34 2.89 -2.96
CA LEU A 14 18.42 1.47 -2.61
C LEU A 14 18.50 0.57 -3.87
N ASN A 15 19.42 0.88 -4.78
CA ASN A 15 19.63 0.14 -6.03
C ASN A 15 18.36 -0.01 -6.90
N GLY A 16 17.46 0.97 -6.91
CA GLY A 16 16.24 0.95 -7.71
C GLY A 16 15.00 0.42 -6.99
N GLN A 17 15.14 -0.05 -5.76
CA GLN A 17 13.98 -0.48 -4.96
C GLN A 17 13.05 0.68 -4.61
N LEU A 18 13.59 1.90 -4.52
CA LEU A 18 12.81 3.11 -4.29
C LEU A 18 13.08 4.12 -5.39
N VAL A 19 12.01 4.54 -6.06
CA VAL A 19 12.06 5.55 -7.12
C VAL A 19 11.20 6.75 -6.72
N GLY A 20 11.85 7.91 -6.59
CA GLY A 20 11.21 9.19 -6.30
C GLY A 20 10.97 9.98 -7.58
N ASN A 21 9.70 10.26 -7.88
CA ASN A 21 9.28 11.02 -9.05
C ASN A 21 8.99 12.48 -8.70
N ARG A 22 9.44 13.38 -9.56
CA ARG A 22 9.24 14.82 -9.35
C ARG A 22 7.81 15.19 -9.69
N ILE A 23 7.18 15.97 -8.82
CA ILE A 23 5.96 16.72 -9.13
C ILE A 23 6.20 18.22 -9.02
N ALA A 24 5.36 19.01 -9.68
CA ALA A 24 5.38 20.46 -9.58
C ALA A 24 5.16 20.92 -8.13
N LYS A 25 5.91 21.96 -7.72
CA LYS A 25 5.71 22.63 -6.44
C LYS A 25 4.50 23.55 -6.56
N ASP A 26 3.68 23.65 -5.53
CA ASP A 26 2.61 24.65 -5.40
C ASP A 26 1.42 24.49 -6.38
N THR A 27 1.29 23.38 -7.09
CA THR A 27 0.00 23.01 -7.70
C THR A 27 -0.96 22.63 -6.57
N MET A 28 -2.07 23.36 -6.42
CA MET A 28 -3.16 23.02 -5.51
C MET A 28 -4.36 22.50 -6.30
N GLY A 29 -5.20 21.70 -5.63
CA GLY A 29 -6.44 21.18 -6.20
C GLY A 29 -6.21 20.24 -7.38
N MET A 30 -7.12 20.31 -8.35
CA MET A 30 -7.23 19.31 -9.44
C MET A 30 -5.96 19.13 -10.28
N VAL A 31 -5.11 20.15 -10.44
CA VAL A 31 -3.88 20.03 -11.24
C VAL A 31 -2.90 19.07 -10.55
N GLN A 32 -2.70 19.22 -9.24
CA GLN A 32 -1.86 18.32 -8.45
C GLN A 32 -2.43 16.91 -8.46
N PHE A 33 -3.76 16.80 -8.41
CA PHE A 33 -4.45 15.51 -8.39
C PHE A 33 -4.17 14.74 -9.68
N LEU A 34 -4.32 15.41 -10.83
CA LEU A 34 -4.06 14.83 -12.14
C LEU A 34 -2.59 14.47 -12.33
N GLU A 35 -1.66 15.28 -11.83
CA GLU A 35 -0.23 14.97 -11.92
C GLU A 35 0.12 13.71 -11.12
N ILE A 36 -0.34 13.63 -9.86
CA ILE A 36 -0.14 12.46 -9.00
C ILE A 36 -0.80 11.21 -9.62
N SER A 37 -2.04 11.35 -10.09
CA SER A 37 -2.79 10.29 -10.78
C SER A 37 -2.05 9.75 -12.01
N LYS A 38 -1.44 10.61 -12.84
CA LYS A 38 -0.65 10.17 -13.99
C LYS A 38 0.55 9.33 -13.59
N HIS A 39 1.25 9.70 -12.52
CA HIS A 39 2.39 8.90 -12.02
C HIS A 39 1.93 7.52 -11.57
N PHE A 40 0.86 7.42 -10.78
CA PHE A 40 0.33 6.14 -10.34
C PHE A 40 -0.28 5.31 -11.47
N GLY A 41 -1.04 5.91 -12.38
CA GLY A 41 -1.60 5.21 -13.53
C GLY A 41 -0.52 4.64 -14.45
N THR A 42 0.55 5.41 -14.70
CA THR A 42 1.71 4.93 -15.47
C THR A 42 2.41 3.78 -14.76
N PHE A 43 2.62 3.89 -13.44
CA PHE A 43 3.22 2.83 -12.64
C PHE A 43 2.41 1.54 -12.68
N LEU A 44 1.10 1.61 -12.44
CA LEU A 44 0.22 0.46 -12.45
C LEU A 44 0.18 -0.21 -13.83
N ALA A 45 0.18 0.59 -14.91
CA ALA A 45 0.22 0.06 -16.27
C ALA A 45 1.56 -0.63 -16.61
N GLN A 46 2.66 -0.21 -15.98
CA GLN A 46 4.00 -0.80 -16.14
C GLN A 46 4.16 -2.07 -15.31
N GLU A 47 3.88 -2.00 -14.01
CA GLU A 47 4.09 -3.10 -13.06
C GLU A 47 3.03 -4.18 -13.16
N LYS A 48 1.80 -3.81 -13.53
CA LYS A 48 0.64 -4.72 -13.69
C LYS A 48 0.49 -5.71 -12.53
N PRO A 49 0.36 -5.23 -11.28
CA PRO A 49 0.18 -6.11 -10.14
C PRO A 49 -1.11 -6.93 -10.30
N THR A 50 -1.07 -8.20 -9.90
CA THR A 50 -2.25 -9.09 -9.94
C THR A 50 -3.36 -8.61 -9.00
N THR A 51 -2.98 -8.08 -7.83
CA THR A 51 -3.90 -7.51 -6.85
C THR A 51 -3.18 -6.44 -6.03
N THR A 52 -3.94 -5.51 -5.45
CA THR A 52 -3.41 -4.36 -4.73
C THR A 52 -4.05 -4.19 -3.35
N GLY A 53 -3.22 -3.94 -2.34
CA GLY A 53 -3.70 -3.48 -1.04
C GLY A 53 -3.82 -1.96 -0.99
N LEU A 54 -4.91 -1.45 -0.44
CA LEU A 54 -5.09 -0.03 -0.12
C LEU A 54 -5.39 0.13 1.37
N GLU A 55 -4.84 1.16 2.00
CA GLU A 55 -5.27 1.57 3.33
C GLU A 55 -6.54 2.43 3.24
N GLY A 56 -7.52 2.13 4.08
CA GLY A 56 -8.72 2.96 4.24
C GLY A 56 -8.39 4.26 4.97
N TYR A 57 -9.06 5.35 4.57
CA TYR A 57 -8.99 6.64 5.24
C TYR A 57 -10.21 6.86 6.14
N SER A 58 -10.05 7.68 7.18
CA SER A 58 -11.16 8.06 8.05
C SER A 58 -11.93 9.24 7.47
N MET A 59 -13.26 9.13 7.40
CA MET A 59 -14.15 10.23 7.02
C MET A 59 -14.36 11.13 8.24
N SER A 60 -13.45 12.09 8.46
CA SER A 60 -13.72 13.22 9.35
C SER A 60 -14.28 14.40 8.55
N ASN A 61 -15.03 15.30 9.20
CA ASN A 61 -15.55 16.54 8.60
C ASN A 61 -14.44 17.60 8.38
N SER A 62 -13.35 17.20 7.74
CA SER A 62 -12.21 18.07 7.44
C SER A 62 -12.01 18.20 5.94
N HIS A 63 -11.57 19.37 5.47
CA HIS A 63 -11.21 19.58 4.07
C HIS A 63 -10.21 18.53 3.57
N MET A 64 -9.29 18.08 4.42
CA MET A 64 -8.30 17.06 4.07
C MET A 64 -8.93 15.69 3.78
N SER A 65 -9.98 15.30 4.51
CA SER A 65 -10.69 14.03 4.26
C SER A 65 -11.33 14.00 2.87
N TYR A 66 -11.87 15.13 2.41
CA TYR A 66 -12.46 15.24 1.07
C TYR A 66 -11.40 15.09 -0.01
N LEU A 67 -10.27 15.80 0.11
CA LEU A 67 -9.15 15.70 -0.84
C LEU A 67 -8.61 14.27 -0.92
N ILE A 68 -8.43 13.58 0.23
CA ILE A 68 -8.00 12.18 0.26
C ILE A 68 -9.02 11.27 -0.44
N GLY A 69 -10.32 11.52 -0.22
CA GLY A 69 -11.39 10.78 -0.90
C GLY A 69 -11.35 10.95 -2.42
N GLU A 70 -11.14 12.18 -2.91
CA GLU A 70 -11.01 12.48 -4.34
C GLU A 70 -9.78 11.80 -4.96
N HIS A 71 -8.62 11.89 -4.29
CA HIS A 71 -7.40 11.18 -4.69
C HIS A 71 -7.61 9.66 -4.76
N MET A 72 -8.21 9.09 -3.73
CA MET A 72 -8.49 7.67 -3.64
C MET A 72 -9.49 7.23 -4.71
N GLY A 73 -10.49 8.06 -5.03
CA GLY A 73 -11.46 7.81 -6.10
C GLY A 73 -10.78 7.66 -7.47
N ILE A 74 -9.86 8.57 -7.79
CA ILE A 74 -9.10 8.51 -9.05
C ILE A 74 -8.18 7.29 -9.09
N LEU A 75 -7.50 6.96 -7.99
CA LEU A 75 -6.67 5.76 -7.91
C LEU A 75 -7.50 4.48 -8.15
N LYS A 76 -8.66 4.37 -7.50
CA LYS A 76 -9.60 3.25 -7.71
C LYS A 76 -10.13 3.19 -9.12
N TYR A 77 -10.38 4.33 -9.76
CA TYR A 77 -10.75 4.40 -11.17
C TYR A 77 -9.63 3.82 -12.06
N HIS A 78 -8.36 4.18 -11.82
CA HIS A 78 -7.24 3.59 -12.59
C HIS A 78 -7.11 2.09 -12.39
N LEU A 79 -7.23 1.60 -11.16
CA LEU A 79 -7.23 0.16 -10.86
C LEU A 79 -8.34 -0.55 -11.64
N HIS A 80 -9.55 0.00 -11.64
CA HIS A 80 -10.67 -0.54 -12.41
C HIS A 80 -10.42 -0.51 -13.93
N GLN A 81 -9.87 0.58 -14.48
CA GLN A 81 -9.56 0.68 -15.91
C GLN A 81 -8.48 -0.33 -16.36
N LEU A 82 -7.62 -0.75 -15.45
CA LEU A 82 -6.54 -1.70 -15.70
C LEU A 82 -6.90 -3.15 -15.32
N ASP A 83 -8.15 -3.39 -14.89
CA ASP A 83 -8.62 -4.70 -14.39
C ASP A 83 -7.75 -5.24 -13.24
N ILE A 84 -7.32 -4.34 -12.34
CA ILE A 84 -6.53 -4.67 -11.16
C ILE A 84 -7.46 -4.71 -9.95
N GLU A 85 -7.61 -5.90 -9.36
CA GLU A 85 -8.35 -6.07 -8.12
C GLU A 85 -7.65 -5.37 -6.95
N TYR A 86 -8.46 -4.86 -6.01
CA TYR A 86 -7.90 -4.29 -4.79
C TYR A 86 -8.71 -4.65 -3.54
N THR A 87 -8.02 -4.69 -2.41
CA THR A 87 -8.63 -4.86 -1.08
C THR A 87 -8.31 -3.64 -0.22
N SER A 88 -9.33 -3.09 0.44
CA SER A 88 -9.16 -1.98 1.39
C SER A 88 -9.00 -2.53 2.81
N TYR A 89 -7.96 -2.10 3.51
CA TYR A 89 -7.63 -2.52 4.87
C TYR A 89 -7.80 -1.38 5.87
N SER A 90 -8.15 -1.74 7.11
CA SER A 90 -8.21 -0.74 8.18
C SER A 90 -6.79 -0.32 8.62
N PRO A 91 -6.59 0.94 9.04
CA PRO A 91 -5.30 1.34 9.62
C PRO A 91 -4.88 0.47 10.80
N LYS A 92 -5.86 0.04 11.61
CA LYS A 92 -5.63 -0.84 12.76
C LYS A 92 -5.04 -2.19 12.35
N SER A 93 -5.53 -2.81 11.28
CA SER A 93 -5.03 -4.12 10.82
C SER A 93 -3.62 -4.02 10.24
N VAL A 94 -3.33 -2.95 9.51
CA VAL A 94 -1.97 -2.68 8.98
C VAL A 94 -0.98 -2.43 10.13
N LYS A 95 -1.35 -1.59 11.11
CA LYS A 95 -0.53 -1.35 12.31
C LYS A 95 -0.26 -2.61 13.11
N LEU A 96 -1.27 -3.47 13.25
CA LEU A 96 -1.14 -4.76 13.91
C LEU A 96 -0.12 -5.65 13.19
N THR A 97 -0.14 -5.70 11.86
CA THR A 97 0.85 -6.45 11.07
C THR A 97 2.27 -5.92 11.23
N GLY A 98 2.45 -4.60 11.28
CA GLY A 98 3.79 -4.02 11.40
C GLY A 98 4.40 -4.12 12.79
N THR A 99 3.60 -3.87 13.83
CA THR A 99 4.11 -3.65 15.19
C THR A 99 3.63 -4.68 16.22
N GLY A 100 2.61 -5.47 15.89
CA GLY A 100 1.88 -6.27 16.86
C GLY A 100 0.85 -5.47 17.70
N PHE A 101 0.72 -4.16 17.47
CA PHE A 101 -0.21 -3.30 18.20
C PHE A 101 -1.06 -2.43 17.25
N GLY A 102 -2.37 -2.64 17.22
CA GLY A 102 -3.27 -1.88 16.34
C GLY A 102 -3.39 -0.38 16.65
N ARG A 103 -2.80 0.08 17.76
CA ARG A 103 -2.76 1.50 18.19
C ARG A 103 -1.38 2.13 18.06
N ALA A 104 -0.45 1.51 17.32
CA ALA A 104 0.89 2.03 17.12
C ALA A 104 0.88 3.44 16.51
N GLU A 105 1.84 4.26 16.93
CA GLU A 105 2.07 5.60 16.37
C GLU A 105 2.95 5.51 15.11
N LYS A 106 3.10 6.62 14.39
CA LYS A 106 3.89 6.66 13.15
C LYS A 106 5.36 6.30 13.41
N GLU A 107 5.94 6.77 14.51
CA GLU A 107 7.30 6.45 14.91
C GLU A 107 7.50 4.94 15.15
N ASP A 108 6.52 4.29 15.79
CA ASP A 108 6.58 2.83 16.05
C ASP A 108 6.64 2.04 14.75
N MET A 109 5.87 2.45 13.73
CA MET A 109 5.89 1.83 12.41
C MET A 109 7.26 1.96 11.73
N VAL A 110 7.91 3.13 11.85
CA VAL A 110 9.25 3.36 11.26
C VAL A 110 10.32 2.55 12.00
N ILE A 111 10.22 2.43 13.33
CA ILE A 111 11.11 1.59 14.14
C ILE A 111 10.95 0.12 13.74
N ALA A 112 9.71 -0.36 13.62
CA ALA A 112 9.42 -1.72 13.18
C ALA A 112 9.99 -1.98 11.79
N PHE A 113 9.79 -1.06 10.84
CA PHE A 113 10.33 -1.16 9.49
C PHE A 113 11.86 -1.27 9.50
N THR A 114 12.53 -0.40 10.26
CA THR A 114 13.99 -0.37 10.34
C THR A 114 14.53 -1.66 10.95
N LYS A 115 13.88 -2.16 12.01
CA LYS A 115 14.24 -3.43 12.65
C LYS A 115 14.04 -4.63 11.71
N GLU A 116 12.96 -4.63 10.95
CA GLU A 116 12.60 -5.73 10.05
C GLU A 116 13.48 -5.78 8.81
N THR A 117 13.73 -4.62 8.19
CA THR A 117 14.41 -4.54 6.88
C THR A 117 15.91 -4.25 6.99
N GLY A 118 16.37 -3.75 8.14
CA GLY A 118 17.72 -3.22 8.31
C GLY A 118 17.95 -1.88 7.62
N ILE A 119 16.92 -1.25 7.04
CA ILE A 119 17.03 -0.01 6.26
C ILE A 119 16.61 1.18 7.11
N ASN A 120 17.53 2.12 7.35
CA ASN A 120 17.20 3.41 7.95
C ASN A 120 16.89 4.45 6.86
N LEU A 121 15.60 4.70 6.62
CA LEU A 121 15.16 5.66 5.60
C LEU A 121 15.57 7.11 5.93
N SER A 122 15.79 7.45 7.20
CA SER A 122 16.28 8.78 7.59
C SER A 122 17.69 9.02 7.03
N ASP A 123 18.52 7.98 7.06
CA ASP A 123 19.88 8.02 6.50
C ASP A 123 19.81 8.04 4.96
N VAL A 124 18.93 7.23 4.35
CA VAL A 124 18.71 7.20 2.89
C VAL A 124 18.35 8.59 2.35
N PHE A 125 17.49 9.32 3.06
CA PHE A 125 17.05 10.66 2.63
C PHE A 125 17.81 11.81 3.28
N ASN A 126 18.86 11.52 4.06
CA ASN A 126 19.66 12.49 4.82
C ASN A 126 18.77 13.51 5.57
N THR A 127 17.88 13.00 6.43
CA THR A 127 16.91 13.81 7.18
C THR A 127 16.88 13.42 8.66
N ARG A 128 16.59 14.40 9.53
CA ARG A 128 16.60 14.21 10.99
C ARG A 128 15.27 13.72 11.57
N GLY A 129 14.21 13.63 10.77
CA GLY A 129 12.88 13.21 11.22
C GLY A 129 12.48 11.87 10.62
N THR A 130 11.89 11.00 11.43
CA THR A 130 11.39 9.67 11.00
C THR A 130 9.96 9.74 10.47
N THR A 131 9.17 10.71 10.91
CA THR A 131 7.74 10.85 10.56
C THR A 131 7.46 11.94 9.53
N VAL A 132 8.46 12.23 8.69
CA VAL A 132 8.33 13.16 7.57
C VAL A 132 8.16 12.40 6.25
N SER A 133 7.27 12.88 5.39
CA SER A 133 7.20 12.38 4.00
C SER A 133 8.57 12.53 3.33
N PRO A 134 9.03 11.56 2.51
CA PRO A 134 8.32 10.35 2.10
C PRO A 134 8.52 9.15 3.03
N ILE A 135 9.20 9.29 4.18
CA ILE A 135 9.57 8.16 5.03
C ILE A 135 8.32 7.44 5.56
N ASN A 136 7.41 8.18 6.21
CA ASN A 136 6.20 7.58 6.73
C ASN A 136 5.33 7.00 5.60
N ASP A 137 5.24 7.68 4.45
CA ASP A 137 4.43 7.22 3.32
C ASP A 137 4.97 5.91 2.72
N ILE A 138 6.30 5.76 2.65
CA ILE A 138 6.98 4.53 2.21
C ILE A 138 6.74 3.39 3.20
N VAL A 139 6.84 3.67 4.50
CA VAL A 139 6.61 2.69 5.58
C VAL A 139 5.15 2.22 5.58
N ASP A 140 4.20 3.14 5.46
CA ASP A 140 2.78 2.83 5.38
C ASP A 140 2.50 1.94 4.16
N ALA A 141 3.01 2.30 2.97
CA ALA A 141 2.86 1.50 1.75
C ALA A 141 3.51 0.10 1.86
N TYR A 142 4.68 -0.01 2.50
CA TYR A 142 5.34 -1.29 2.75
C TYR A 142 4.47 -2.22 3.59
N TYR A 143 3.93 -1.73 4.71
CA TYR A 143 3.11 -2.56 5.60
C TYR A 143 1.73 -2.87 5.03
N VAL A 144 1.14 -1.99 4.22
CA VAL A 144 -0.07 -2.32 3.45
C VAL A 144 0.21 -3.48 2.48
N CYS A 145 1.31 -3.41 1.73
CA CYS A 145 1.71 -4.47 0.80
C CYS A 145 1.96 -5.80 1.55
N LYS A 146 2.72 -5.77 2.63
CA LYS A 146 2.99 -6.96 3.47
C LYS A 146 1.70 -7.58 4.02
N HIS A 147 0.81 -6.75 4.57
CA HIS A 147 -0.49 -7.21 5.07
C HIS A 147 -1.32 -7.85 3.96
N HIS A 148 -1.38 -7.21 2.79
CA HIS A 148 -2.11 -7.70 1.63
C HIS A 148 -1.62 -9.06 1.13
N VAL A 149 -0.31 -9.23 0.98
CA VAL A 149 0.31 -10.50 0.58
C VAL A 149 -0.01 -11.59 1.61
N GLY A 150 0.14 -11.30 2.91
CA GLY A 150 -0.20 -12.24 3.97
C GLY A 150 -1.66 -12.71 3.92
N MET A 151 -2.60 -11.78 3.75
CA MET A 151 -4.03 -12.11 3.62
C MET A 151 -4.35 -12.92 2.36
N THR A 152 -3.64 -12.65 1.26
CA THR A 152 -3.82 -13.39 0.00
C THR A 152 -3.37 -14.85 0.13
N ILE A 153 -2.23 -15.08 0.81
CA ILE A 153 -1.72 -16.44 1.06
C ILE A 153 -2.69 -17.23 1.94
N LEU A 154 -3.18 -16.63 3.03
CA LEU A 154 -4.15 -17.28 3.92
C LEU A 154 -5.43 -17.68 3.18
N LYS A 155 -5.98 -16.78 2.36
CA LYS A 155 -7.16 -17.06 1.55
C LYS A 155 -6.95 -18.24 0.58
N GLN A 156 -5.76 -18.34 -0.02
CA GLN A 156 -5.41 -19.44 -0.92
C GLN A 156 -5.31 -20.78 -0.17
N GLN A 157 -4.78 -20.77 1.05
CA GLN A 157 -4.71 -21.96 1.91
C GLN A 157 -6.11 -22.45 2.31
N GLU A 158 -6.98 -21.53 2.76
CA GLU A 158 -8.37 -21.85 3.11
C GLU A 158 -9.15 -22.46 1.93
N LEU A 159 -8.95 -21.91 0.72
CA LEU A 159 -9.57 -22.43 -0.51
C LEU A 159 -9.07 -23.84 -0.86
N ALA A 160 -7.76 -24.10 -0.72
CA ALA A 160 -7.19 -25.42 -0.99
C ALA A 160 -7.70 -26.47 0.00
N GLU A 161 -7.84 -26.11 1.28
CA GLU A 161 -8.39 -27.01 2.32
C GLU A 161 -9.88 -27.32 2.08
N ALA A 162 -10.69 -26.34 1.70
CA ALA A 162 -12.11 -26.54 1.38
C ALA A 162 -12.33 -27.45 0.15
N GLN A 163 -11.44 -27.38 -0.83
CA GLN A 163 -11.47 -28.27 -2.00
C GLN A 163 -11.04 -29.70 -1.66
N SER A 164 -10.11 -29.87 -0.72
CA SER A 164 -9.67 -31.20 -0.26
C SER A 164 -10.73 -31.94 0.55
N THR A 165 -11.56 -31.22 1.29
CA THR A 165 -12.61 -31.78 2.17
C THR A 165 -13.89 -32.12 1.42
N SER A 166 -14.23 -31.37 0.37
CA SER A 166 -15.41 -31.64 -0.48
C SER A 166 -15.22 -32.83 -1.45
N GLY A 167 -13.99 -33.31 -1.66
CA GLY A 167 -13.70 -34.49 -2.48
C GLY A 167 -13.90 -35.85 -1.79
N LEU A 168 -14.15 -35.88 -0.47
CA LEU A 168 -14.28 -37.11 0.32
C LEU A 168 -15.73 -37.58 0.52
N ASP A 169 -16.73 -36.78 0.16
CA ASP A 169 -18.17 -37.12 0.30
C ASP A 169 -18.76 -37.84 -0.93
N GLY A 170 -17.94 -38.14 -1.96
CA GLY A 170 -18.37 -38.77 -3.21
C GLY A 170 -18.29 -40.30 -3.28
N PHE A 171 -17.94 -41.00 -2.19
CA PHE A 171 -17.80 -42.47 -2.15
C PHE A 171 -18.64 -43.12 -1.02
N LYS A 172 -19.97 -42.99 -1.12
CA LYS A 172 -20.97 -43.92 -0.53
C LYS A 172 -22.14 -43.93 -1.50
N GLU A 173 -22.78 -45.00 -1.91
CA GLU A 173 -22.71 -46.45 -1.71
C GLU A 173 -23.60 -46.93 -2.86
N ASP A 174 -23.13 -47.81 -3.74
CA ASP A 174 -24.02 -48.62 -4.58
C ASP A 174 -23.38 -50.00 -4.70
N VAL A 175 -23.62 -50.81 -3.67
CA VAL A 175 -23.44 -52.27 -3.74
C VAL A 175 -24.79 -52.87 -3.40
N GLU A 176 -25.63 -53.05 -4.43
CA GLU A 176 -26.70 -54.06 -4.45
C GLU A 176 -26.22 -55.28 -5.24
#